data_AF-A0A7Y6YPA6-F1
#
_entry.id   AF-A0A7Y6YPA6-F1
#
_cell.length_a   1.000
_cell.length_b   1.000
_cell.length_c   1.000
_cell.angle_alpha   90.00
_cell.angle_beta   90.00
_cell.angle_gamma   90.00
#
_symmetry.space_group_name_H-M   'P 1'
#
loop_
_entity.id
_entity.type
_entity.pdbx_description
1 polymer ?
#
loop_
_entity_poly.entity_id
_entity_poly.type
_entity_poly.pdbx_seq_one_letter_code
_entity_poly.pdbx_strand_id
1 'polypeptide(L)'
;MKIRKELIDGYLRLLTMGRAANAADPMAETGKMDADIRTMRRRALNEGNLDWLRLSMEALINDPQGRISQFSGHRYPYDDAELVTLFRRAYGMIWPDQPLAEPGDEADLEFVEMSAEEWDAFTGA
;
A
#
# COMPACT_ATOMS: atom_id res chain seq x y z
N MET A 1 5.90 10.76 11.64
CA MET A 1 4.80 10.00 12.29
C MET A 1 5.03 8.52 12.09
N LYS A 2 4.86 7.69 13.12
CA LYS A 2 5.12 6.25 13.04
C LYS A 2 3.89 5.49 12.59
N ILE A 3 4.06 4.57 11.65
CA ILE A 3 3.01 3.64 11.19
C ILE A 3 3.51 2.21 11.34
N ARG A 4 2.64 1.33 11.83
CA ARG A 4 2.90 -0.11 11.90
C ARG A 4 3.16 -0.68 10.51
N LYS A 5 4.37 -1.15 10.24
CA LYS A 5 4.76 -1.74 8.96
C LYS A 5 3.89 -2.93 8.58
N GLU A 6 3.63 -3.83 9.52
CA GLU A 6 2.87 -5.08 9.28
C GLU A 6 1.41 -4.82 8.94
N LEU A 7 0.85 -3.69 9.40
CA LEU A 7 -0.50 -3.26 9.02
C LEU A 7 -0.55 -2.98 7.52
N ILE A 8 0.38 -2.16 7.04
CA ILE A 8 0.46 -1.74 5.63
C ILE A 8 0.86 -2.92 4.75
N ASP A 9 1.82 -3.74 5.18
CA ASP A 9 2.22 -4.97 4.49
C ASP A 9 1.02 -5.92 4.28
N GLY A 10 0.16 -6.06 5.28
CA GLY A 10 -1.07 -6.86 5.18
C GLY A 10 -2.04 -6.42 4.07
N TYR A 11 -2.05 -5.13 3.73
CA TYR A 11 -2.83 -4.57 2.63
C TYR A 11 -2.09 -4.70 1.29
N LEU A 12 -0.82 -4.32 1.23
CA LEU A 12 -0.03 -4.34 0.00
C LEU A 12 0.20 -5.76 -0.53
N ARG A 13 0.25 -6.78 0.33
CA ARG A 13 0.29 -8.20 -0.08
C ARG A 13 -0.89 -8.64 -0.93
N LEU A 14 -2.05 -7.99 -0.82
CA LEU A 14 -3.18 -8.27 -1.70
C LEU A 14 -2.85 -7.91 -3.15
N LEU A 15 -1.98 -6.92 -3.38
CA LEU A 15 -1.57 -6.49 -4.71
C LEU A 15 -0.39 -7.31 -5.23
N THR A 16 0.53 -7.70 -4.34
CA THR A 16 1.82 -8.29 -4.72
C THR A 16 1.87 -9.82 -4.62
N MET A 17 0.93 -10.41 -3.86
CA MET A 17 0.74 -11.87 -3.71
C MET A 17 -0.71 -12.32 -3.99
N GLY A 18 -1.59 -11.39 -4.35
CA GLY A 18 -3.00 -11.68 -4.60
C GLY A 18 -3.26 -12.47 -5.87
N ARG A 19 -4.52 -12.50 -6.29
CA ARG A 19 -4.94 -13.35 -7.41
C ARG A 19 -4.24 -12.95 -8.71
N ALA A 20 -4.18 -11.65 -8.99
CA ALA A 20 -3.59 -11.12 -10.22
C ALA A 20 -2.07 -11.32 -10.27
N ALA A 21 -1.40 -11.29 -9.11
CA ALA A 21 0.04 -11.52 -9.00
C ALA A 21 0.46 -12.97 -9.37
N ASN A 22 -0.49 -13.89 -9.58
CA ASN A 22 -0.21 -15.25 -10.06
C ASN A 22 -0.12 -15.37 -11.58
N ALA A 23 -0.38 -14.29 -12.33
CA ALA A 23 -0.15 -14.27 -13.77
C ALA A 23 1.36 -14.38 -14.08
N ALA A 24 1.69 -14.89 -15.28
CA ALA A 24 3.09 -14.95 -15.72
C ALA A 24 3.74 -13.56 -15.80
N ASP A 25 2.95 -12.56 -16.18
CA ASP A 25 3.29 -11.15 -16.12
C ASP A 25 2.07 -10.36 -15.59
N PRO A 26 2.06 -10.04 -14.28
CA PRO A 26 0.99 -9.25 -13.67
C PRO A 26 0.93 -7.80 -14.15
N MET A 27 2.05 -7.24 -14.64
CA MET A 27 2.15 -5.85 -15.09
C MET A 27 1.64 -5.66 -16.51
N ALA A 28 1.59 -6.72 -17.33
CA ALA A 28 1.00 -6.69 -18.67
C ALA A 28 -0.46 -6.21 -18.72
N GLU A 29 -1.25 -6.46 -17.68
CA GLU A 29 -2.66 -6.05 -17.60
C GLU A 29 -3.07 -5.71 -16.17
N THR A 30 -2.69 -4.52 -15.71
CA THR A 30 -2.96 -4.05 -14.34
C THR A 30 -4.46 -3.99 -13.99
N GLY A 31 -5.37 -3.98 -14.98
CA GLY A 31 -6.82 -4.11 -14.77
C GLY A 31 -7.25 -5.41 -14.08
N LYS A 32 -6.44 -6.47 -14.19
CA LYS A 32 -6.70 -7.74 -13.47
C LYS A 32 -6.55 -7.59 -11.95
N MET A 33 -5.84 -6.56 -11.48
CA MET A 33 -5.64 -6.28 -10.06
C MET A 33 -6.82 -5.52 -9.42
N ASP A 34 -7.80 -5.05 -10.20
CA ASP A 34 -8.92 -4.25 -9.69
C ASP A 34 -9.74 -4.95 -8.61
N ALA A 35 -9.86 -6.28 -8.68
CA ALA A 35 -10.54 -7.07 -7.66
C ALA A 35 -9.73 -7.12 -6.34
N ASP A 36 -8.40 -7.23 -6.46
CA ASP A 36 -7.50 -7.22 -5.32
C ASP A 36 -7.46 -5.81 -4.68
N ILE A 37 -7.44 -4.74 -5.48
CA ILE A 37 -7.54 -3.34 -5.02
C ILE A 37 -8.87 -3.07 -4.30
N ARG A 38 -10.00 -3.56 -4.83
CA ARG A 38 -11.31 -3.45 -4.16
C ARG A 38 -11.32 -4.19 -2.82
N THR A 39 -10.65 -5.34 -2.75
CA THR A 39 -10.54 -6.13 -1.51
C THR A 39 -9.69 -5.38 -0.49
N MET A 40 -8.56 -4.82 -0.92
CA MET A 40 -7.70 -3.97 -0.09
C MET A 40 -8.46 -2.80 0.52
N ARG A 41 -9.20 -2.03 -0.30
CA ARG A 41 -10.05 -0.93 0.16
C ARG A 41 -11.10 -1.38 1.18
N ARG A 42 -11.83 -2.45 0.86
CA ARG A 42 -12.90 -2.96 1.74
C ARG A 42 -12.35 -3.36 3.10
N ARG A 43 -11.21 -4.04 3.11
CA ARG A 43 -10.55 -4.49 4.34
C ARG A 43 -10.09 -3.29 5.18
N ALA A 44 -9.36 -2.35 4.59
CA ALA A 44 -8.89 -1.16 5.29
C ALA A 44 -10.04 -0.30 5.83
N LEU A 45 -11.14 -0.17 5.08
CA LEU A 45 -12.33 0.53 5.54
C LEU A 45 -12.99 -0.16 6.75
N ASN A 46 -13.19 -1.47 6.67
CA ASN A 46 -13.82 -2.24 7.75
C ASN A 46 -12.98 -2.25 9.04
N GLU A 47 -11.65 -2.15 8.90
CA GLU A 47 -10.70 -2.13 10.01
C GLU A 47 -10.40 -0.68 10.49
N GLY A 48 -11.04 0.35 9.91
CA GLY A 48 -10.82 1.76 10.31
C GLY A 48 -9.48 2.36 9.88
N ASN A 49 -8.73 1.68 9.01
CA ASN A 49 -7.36 2.02 8.63
C ASN A 49 -7.23 2.69 7.25
N LEU A 50 -8.34 3.16 6.67
CA LEU A 50 -8.33 3.71 5.31
C LEU A 50 -7.43 4.94 5.19
N ASP A 51 -7.42 5.84 6.19
CA ASP A 51 -6.55 7.01 6.19
C ASP A 51 -5.07 6.65 6.38
N TRP A 52 -4.78 5.68 7.24
CA TRP A 52 -3.43 5.15 7.41
C TRP A 52 -2.89 4.53 6.14
N LEU A 53 -3.73 3.79 5.41
CA LEU A 53 -3.38 3.23 4.10
C LEU A 53 -3.12 4.35 3.08
N ARG A 54 -3.95 5.40 3.05
CA ARG A 54 -3.78 6.54 2.12
C ARG A 54 -2.42 7.21 2.31
N LEU A 55 -2.12 7.63 3.53
CA LEU A 55 -0.86 8.32 3.87
C LEU A 55 0.35 7.43 3.56
N SER A 56 0.26 6.14 3.89
CA SER A 56 1.32 5.18 3.59
C SER A 56 1.56 5.03 2.09
N MET A 57 0.49 4.97 1.29
CA MET A 57 0.61 4.89 -0.17
C MET A 57 1.19 6.16 -0.78
N GLU A 58 0.79 7.35 -0.31
CA GLU A 58 1.40 8.62 -0.73
C GLU A 58 2.91 8.62 -0.48
N ALA A 59 3.33 8.26 0.74
CA ALA A 59 4.75 8.19 1.08
C ALA A 59 5.51 7.16 0.24
N LEU A 60 4.91 6.00 -0.06
CA LEU A 60 5.54 4.97 -0.89
C LEU A 60 5.62 5.35 -2.38
N ILE A 61 4.68 6.16 -2.87
CA ILE A 61 4.67 6.62 -4.27
C ILE A 61 5.63 7.80 -4.47
N ASN A 62 5.70 8.73 -3.51
CA ASN A 62 6.49 9.95 -3.61
C ASN A 62 7.95 9.77 -3.19
N ASP A 63 8.22 8.92 -2.19
CA ASP A 63 9.58 8.58 -1.73
C ASP A 63 9.79 7.04 -1.68
N PRO A 64 9.88 6.37 -2.84
CA PRO A 64 9.97 4.91 -2.89
C PRO A 64 11.31 4.35 -2.40
N GLN A 65 12.39 5.13 -2.47
CA GLN A 65 13.76 4.64 -2.25
C GLN A 65 13.94 4.07 -0.83
N GLY A 66 14.27 2.77 -0.74
CA GLY A 66 14.50 2.08 0.53
C GLY A 66 13.24 1.84 1.38
N ARG A 67 12.08 2.37 0.98
CA ARG A 67 10.79 2.13 1.65
C ARG A 67 10.01 1.03 0.97
N ILE A 68 9.94 1.05 -0.37
CA ILE A 68 9.07 0.16 -1.14
C ILE A 68 9.54 -1.30 -1.10
N SER A 69 10.86 -1.52 -1.07
CA SER A 69 11.49 -2.83 -0.92
C SER A 69 11.21 -3.49 0.43
N GLN A 70 10.77 -2.74 1.44
CA GLN A 70 10.38 -3.33 2.73
C GLN A 70 9.06 -4.11 2.65
N PHE A 71 8.28 -3.88 1.59
CA PHE A 71 6.99 -4.51 1.32
C PHE A 71 7.09 -5.53 0.17
N SER A 72 8.32 -5.87 -0.24
CA SER A 72 8.60 -6.79 -1.33
C SER A 72 8.51 -8.26 -0.90
N GLY A 73 7.39 -8.66 -0.30
CA GLY A 73 7.04 -10.07 -0.10
C GLY A 73 6.53 -10.66 -1.40
N HIS A 74 7.42 -11.03 -2.32
CA HIS A 74 7.06 -11.15 -3.73
C HIS A 74 7.10 -12.56 -4.31
N ARG A 75 6.00 -12.97 -4.96
CA ARG A 75 5.95 -14.13 -5.87
C ARG A 75 6.40 -13.77 -7.29
N TYR A 76 6.16 -12.52 -7.70
CA TYR A 76 6.67 -11.91 -8.93
C TYR A 76 7.72 -10.87 -8.56
N PRO A 77 8.93 -10.87 -9.16
CA PRO A 77 10.02 -9.99 -8.76
C PRO A 77 9.81 -8.57 -9.29
N TYR A 78 8.83 -7.84 -8.72
CA TYR A 78 8.58 -6.46 -9.08
C TYR A 78 9.80 -5.60 -8.83
N ASP A 79 10.11 -4.71 -9.77
CA ASP A 79 11.00 -3.59 -9.48
C ASP A 79 10.26 -2.42 -8.81
N ASP A 80 11.01 -1.47 -8.27
CA ASP A 80 10.45 -0.31 -7.56
C ASP A 80 9.51 0.52 -8.47
N ALA A 81 9.80 0.62 -9.76
CA ALA A 81 8.99 1.40 -10.70
C ALA A 81 7.65 0.70 -11.01
N GLU A 82 7.65 -0.62 -11.10
CA GLU A 82 6.46 -1.44 -11.23
C GLU A 82 5.58 -1.35 -9.97
N LEU A 83 6.18 -1.40 -8.79
CA LEU A 83 5.46 -1.21 -7.53
C LEU A 83 4.85 0.20 -7.43
N VAL A 84 5.59 1.25 -7.81
CA VAL A 84 5.05 2.62 -7.87
C VAL A 84 3.87 2.69 -8.85
N THR A 85 3.98 2.05 -10.02
CA THR A 85 2.88 2.01 -11.01
C THR A 85 1.64 1.32 -10.45
N LEU A 86 1.83 0.18 -9.78
CA LEU A 86 0.78 -0.57 -9.11
C LEU A 86 0.11 0.26 -8.01
N PHE A 87 0.91 0.92 -7.17
CA PHE A 87 0.40 1.73 -6.06
C PHE A 87 -0.33 2.98 -6.56
N ARG A 88 0.15 3.63 -7.63
CA ARG A 88 -0.57 4.74 -8.28
C ARG A 88 -1.92 4.31 -8.82
N ARG A 89 -2.00 3.14 -9.47
CA ARG A 89 -3.30 2.59 -9.92
C ARG A 89 -4.24 2.34 -8.75
N ALA A 90 -3.74 1.69 -7.70
CA ALA A 90 -4.53 1.42 -6.51
C ALA A 90 -5.00 2.71 -5.84
N TYR A 91 -4.14 3.72 -5.71
CA TYR A 91 -4.48 5.01 -5.13
C TYR A 91 -5.61 5.69 -5.92
N GLY A 92 -5.45 5.85 -7.24
CA GLY A 92 -6.47 6.48 -8.08
C GLY A 92 -7.81 5.74 -8.12
N MET A 93 -7.81 4.43 -7.85
CA MET A 93 -9.05 3.64 -7.76
C MET A 93 -9.74 3.78 -6.39
N ILE A 94 -8.96 3.94 -5.31
CA ILE A 94 -9.50 4.00 -3.94
C ILE A 94 -9.95 5.42 -3.60
N TRP A 95 -9.19 6.43 -4.04
CA TRP A 95 -9.45 7.85 -3.80
C TRP A 95 -9.50 8.64 -5.12
N PRO A 96 -10.53 8.42 -5.96
CA PRO A 96 -10.61 9.09 -7.27
C PRO A 96 -10.73 10.62 -7.18
N ASP A 97 -11.25 11.12 -6.06
CA ASP A 97 -11.50 12.55 -5.84
C ASP A 97 -10.41 13.22 -4.98
N GLN A 98 -9.37 12.49 -4.57
CA GLN A 98 -8.25 13.05 -3.81
C GLN A 98 -6.99 12.97 -4.67
N PRO A 99 -6.41 14.11 -5.08
CA PRO A 99 -5.15 14.09 -5.81
C PRO A 99 -4.05 13.54 -4.88
N LEU A 100 -3.12 12.80 -5.47
CA LEU A 100 -1.88 12.43 -4.79
C LEU A 100 -1.15 13.71 -4.33
N ALA A 101 -0.60 13.70 -3.12
CA ALA A 101 0.26 14.79 -2.65
C ALA A 101 1.43 15.02 -3.60
N GLU A 102 1.88 16.27 -3.75
CA GLU A 102 3.12 16.55 -4.48
C GLU A 102 4.33 15.96 -3.73
N PRO A 103 5.39 15.53 -4.43
CA PRO A 103 6.59 15.04 -3.77
C PRO A 103 7.19 16.09 -2.81
N GLY A 104 7.35 15.72 -1.55
CA GLY A 104 7.80 16.61 -0.47
C GLY A 104 6.67 17.20 0.38
N ASP A 105 5.41 17.11 -0.07
CA ASP A 105 4.22 17.50 0.69
C ASP A 105 3.52 16.30 1.35
N GLU A 106 4.01 15.07 1.14
CA GLU A 106 3.50 13.91 1.86
C GLU A 106 3.72 14.01 3.38
N ALA A 107 2.90 13.27 4.12
CA ALA A 107 3.14 13.12 5.55
C ALA A 107 4.53 12.52 5.79
N ASP A 108 5.30 13.12 6.70
CA ASP A 108 6.56 12.55 7.16
C ASP A 108 6.26 11.25 7.92
N LEU A 109 6.48 10.11 7.27
CA LEU A 109 6.12 8.78 7.75
C LEU A 109 7.36 7.90 7.95
N GLU A 110 7.36 7.20 9.08
CA GLU A 110 8.32 6.15 9.39
C GLU A 110 7.58 4.82 9.57
N PHE A 111 7.90 3.83 8.73
CA PHE A 111 7.37 2.47 8.87
C PHE A 111 8.18 1.72 9.92
N VAL A 112 7.54 1.36 11.04
CA VAL A 112 8.20 0.70 12.17
C VAL A 112 7.57 -0.67 12.43
N GLU A 113 8.41 -1.62 12.82
CA GLU A 113 7.93 -2.90 13.34
C GLU A 113 7.26 -2.66 14.70
N MET A 114 6.03 -3.13 14.83
CA MET A 114 5.22 -2.92 16.03
C MET A 114 4.16 -4.02 16.13
N SER A 115 3.84 -4.47 17.33
CA SER A 115 2.75 -5.42 17.54
C SER A 115 1.37 -4.78 17.27
N ALA A 116 0.33 -5.60 17.11
CA ALA A 116 -1.03 -5.07 16.98
C ALA A 116 -1.48 -4.35 18.26
N GLU A 117 -1.17 -4.92 19.44
CA GLU A 117 -1.50 -4.31 20.74
C GLU A 117 -0.85 -2.94 20.94
N GLU A 118 0.42 -2.79 20.56
CA GLU A 118 1.12 -1.51 20.62
C GLU A 118 0.52 -0.47 19.66
N TRP A 119 0.07 -0.92 18.48
CA TRP A 119 -0.59 -0.05 17.51
C TRP A 119 -1.97 0.42 17.96
N ASP A 120 -2.77 -0.48 18.54
CA ASP A 120 -4.08 -0.15 19.08
C ASP A 120 -3.93 0.83 20.25
N ALA A 121 -2.97 0.60 21.14
CA ALA A 121 -2.63 1.54 22.21
C ALA A 121 -2.14 2.90 21.70
N PHE A 122 -1.39 2.94 20.58
CA PHE A 122 -0.92 4.17 19.96
C PHE A 122 -2.05 4.98 19.30
N THR A 123 -3.00 4.30 18.66
CA THR A 123 -4.10 4.93 17.90
C THR A 123 -5.36 5.15 18.73
N GLY A 124 -5.47 4.54 19.91
CA GLY A 124 -6.66 4.61 20.77
C GLY A 124 -7.85 3.83 20.22
N ALA A 125 -7.58 2.78 19.44
CA ALA A 125 -8.56 1.88 18.83
C ALA A 125 -9.08 0.80 19.80
#